data_AF-A0A352WT71-F1
#
_entry.id   AF-A0A352WT71-F1
#
_cell.length_a   1.000
_cell.length_b   1.000
_cell.length_c   1.000
_cell.angle_alpha   90.00
_cell.angle_beta   90.00
_cell.angle_gamma   90.00
#
_symmetry.space_group_name_H-M   'P 1'
#
loop_
_entity.id
_entity.type
_entity.pdbx_description
1 polymer ?
#
loop_
_entity_poly.entity_id
_entity_poly.type
_entity_poly.pdbx_seq_one_letter_code
_entity_poly.pdbx_strand_id
1 'polypeptide(L)'
;MGKNLIVFINPVILETDGEREVLEGCLSCPGQWGYTKRPIKVKAEATNIQGERFVIEGEELLAQAIIHEYNHLEGKLFTDDAIHMLTEKELEEHL
;
A
#
# COMPACT_ATOMS: atom_id res chain seq x y z
N MET A 1 7.59 0.77 -19.65
CA MET A 1 6.94 1.63 -18.65
C MET A 1 5.48 1.22 -18.58
N GLY A 2 4.94 0.98 -17.38
CA GLY A 2 3.57 0.47 -17.21
C GLY A 2 2.54 1.40 -17.87
N LYS A 3 1.55 0.84 -18.57
CA LYS A 3 0.58 1.63 -19.34
C LYS A 3 -0.33 2.52 -18.48
N ASN A 4 -0.37 2.31 -17.15
CA ASN A 4 -1.24 3.00 -16.19
C ASN A 4 -0.43 3.52 -14.97
N LEU A 5 0.58 4.37 -15.19
CA LEU A 5 1.31 5.00 -14.08
C LEU A 5 0.43 6.06 -13.41
N ILE A 6 0.30 5.98 -12.09
CA ILE A 6 -0.39 7.00 -11.28
C ILE A 6 0.66 7.68 -10.40
N VAL A 7 0.68 9.01 -10.41
CA VAL A 7 1.66 9.81 -9.65
C VAL A 7 0.92 10.65 -8.62
N PHE A 8 1.31 10.48 -7.36
CA PHE A 8 0.70 11.16 -6.22
C PHE A 8 1.72 12.12 -5.64
N ILE A 9 1.44 13.43 -5.72
CA ILE A 9 2.19 14.47 -5.00
C ILE A 9 1.30 15.01 -3.90
N ASN A 10 1.82 15.08 -2.67
CA ASN A 10 1.10 15.49 -1.46
C ASN A 10 -0.25 14.76 -1.28
N PRO A 11 -0.25 13.42 -1.27
CA PRO A 11 -1.50 12.67 -1.12
C PRO A 11 -2.10 12.86 0.28
N VAL A 12 -3.42 12.80 0.34
CA VAL A 12 -4.22 12.80 1.58
C VAL A 12 -5.24 11.68 1.48
N ILE A 13 -5.26 10.80 2.48
CA ILE A 13 -6.31 9.78 2.61
C ILE A 13 -7.58 10.47 3.12
N LEU A 14 -8.64 10.43 2.31
CA LEU A 14 -9.93 11.04 2.64
C LEU A 14 -10.85 10.06 3.37
N GLU A 15 -10.85 8.80 2.93
CA GLU A 15 -11.74 7.77 3.45
C GLU A 15 -11.13 6.38 3.26
N THR A 16 -11.42 5.46 4.18
CA THR A 16 -11.10 4.04 4.09
C THR A 16 -12.33 3.23 4.49
N ASP A 17 -12.60 2.12 3.80
CA ASP A 17 -13.71 1.24 4.12
C ASP A 17 -13.30 -0.24 4.09
N GLY A 18 -13.91 -1.01 5.01
CA GLY A 18 -13.61 -2.42 5.24
C GLY A 18 -12.18 -2.67 5.74
N GLU A 19 -11.88 -3.93 6.04
CA GLU A 19 -10.54 -4.40 6.39
C GLU A 19 -10.37 -5.83 5.87
N ARG A 20 -9.19 -6.15 5.33
CA ARG A 20 -8.80 -7.50 4.98
C ARG A 20 -7.34 -7.76 5.34
N GLU A 21 -7.04 -9.02 5.64
CA GLU A 21 -5.67 -9.47 5.78
C GLU A 21 -5.05 -9.65 4.40
N VAL A 22 -3.85 -9.09 4.21
CA VAL A 22 -3.10 -9.17 2.96
C VAL A 22 -1.66 -9.53 3.23
N LEU A 23 -1.07 -10.31 2.33
CA LEU A 23 0.36 -10.53 2.30
C LEU A 23 1.03 -9.33 1.60
N GLU A 24 1.99 -8.69 2.27
CA GLU A 24 2.78 -7.58 1.70
C GLU A 24 4.28 -7.85 1.80
N GLY A 25 5.02 -7.24 0.89
CA GLY A 25 6.45 -7.01 0.99
C GLY A 25 6.77 -5.57 0.60
N CYS A 26 8.01 -5.15 0.75
CA CYS A 26 8.46 -3.82 0.38
C CYS A 26 9.85 -3.88 -0.27
N LEU A 27 10.07 -3.08 -1.32
CA LEU A 27 11.39 -2.96 -1.95
C LEU A 27 12.46 -2.41 -0.98
N SER A 28 12.05 -1.62 0.01
CA SER A 28 12.93 -1.12 1.08
C SER A 28 13.27 -2.19 2.13
N CYS A 29 12.57 -3.33 2.14
CA CYS A 29 12.77 -4.46 3.07
C CYS A 29 12.97 -5.75 2.27
N PRO A 30 14.09 -5.90 1.54
CA PRO A 30 14.28 -7.00 0.60
C PRO A 30 14.20 -8.36 1.30
N GLY A 31 13.44 -9.28 0.70
CA GLY A 31 13.27 -10.66 1.19
C GLY A 31 12.27 -10.80 2.34
N GLN A 32 11.73 -9.70 2.88
CA GLN A 32 10.77 -9.74 3.98
C GLN A 32 9.34 -9.68 3.46
N TRP A 33 8.50 -10.55 4.02
CA TRP A 33 7.08 -10.63 3.75
C TRP A 33 6.31 -10.78 5.05
N GLY A 34 5.10 -10.25 5.11
CA GLY A 34 4.26 -10.36 6.30
C GLY A 34 2.79 -10.09 6.02
N TYR A 35 1.94 -10.65 6.86
CA TYR A 35 0.52 -10.37 6.86
C TYR A 35 0.24 -9.05 7.57
N THR A 36 -0.49 -8.15 6.90
CA THR A 36 -0.96 -6.87 7.45
C THR A 36 -2.47 -6.76 7.27
N LYS A 37 -3.09 -5.84 8.00
CA LYS A 37 -4.49 -5.45 7.80
C LYS A 37 -4.55 -4.18 6.98
N ARG A 38 -5.27 -4.22 5.86
CA ARG A 38 -5.47 -3.08 4.96
C ARG A 38 -6.94 -2.85 4.66
N PRO A 39 -7.33 -1.61 4.36
CA PRO A 39 -8.68 -1.33 3.95
C PRO A 39 -8.99 -2.00 2.61
N ILE A 40 -10.24 -2.43 2.43
CA ILE A 40 -10.71 -3.00 1.18
C ILE A 40 -10.85 -1.89 0.13
N LYS A 41 -11.25 -0.69 0.57
CA LYS A 41 -11.38 0.50 -0.28
C LYS A 41 -10.69 1.69 0.33
N VAL A 42 -10.12 2.55 -0.51
CA VAL A 42 -9.52 3.83 -0.10
C VAL A 42 -9.94 4.92 -1.07
N LYS A 43 -10.21 6.11 -0.55
CA LYS A 43 -10.36 7.34 -1.31
C LYS A 43 -9.24 8.28 -0.95
N ALA A 44 -8.49 8.76 -1.94
CA ALA A 44 -7.37 9.67 -1.74
C ALA A 44 -7.47 10.88 -2.67
N GLU A 45 -7.08 12.06 -2.17
CA GLU A 45 -6.79 13.23 -2.98
C GLU A 45 -5.28 13.34 -3.17
N ALA A 46 -4.82 13.71 -4.37
CA ALA A 46 -3.43 14.02 -4.62
C ALA A 46 -3.29 15.06 -5.74
N THR A 47 -2.08 15.57 -5.93
CA THR A 47 -1.72 16.42 -7.06
C THR A 47 -0.91 15.61 -8.08
N ASN A 48 -1.21 15.74 -9.38
CA ASN A 48 -0.46 15.07 -10.44
C ASN A 48 0.82 15.86 -10.84
N ILE A 49 1.61 15.33 -11.77
CA ILE A 49 2.85 15.99 -12.24
C ILE A 49 2.61 17.30 -13.00
N GLN A 50 1.38 17.56 -13.46
CA GLN A 50 0.95 18.80 -14.08
C GLN A 50 0.52 19.86 -13.04
N GLY A 51 0.50 19.52 -11.75
CA GLY A 51 0.05 20.41 -10.69
C GLY A 51 -1.47 20.43 -10.50
N GLU A 52 -2.20 19.51 -11.11
CA GLU A 52 -3.66 19.42 -11.03
C GLU A 52 -4.06 18.47 -9.90
N ARG A 53 -5.06 18.86 -9.10
CA ARG A 53 -5.63 18.00 -8.06
C ARG A 53 -6.58 16.97 -8.67
N PHE A 54 -6.52 15.76 -8.16
CA PHE A 54 -7.44 14.69 -8.51
C PHE A 54 -7.82 13.88 -7.28
N VAL A 55 -8.96 13.20 -7.37
CA VAL A 55 -9.42 12.22 -6.39
C VAL A 55 -9.46 10.86 -7.05
N ILE A 56 -8.97 9.84 -6.35
CA ILE A 56 -9.00 8.45 -6.81
C ILE A 56 -9.62 7.56 -5.74
N GLU A 57 -10.44 6.63 -6.20
CA GLU A 57 -10.96 5.53 -5.40
C GLU A 57 -10.27 4.24 -5.84
N GLY A 58 -9.62 3.59 -4.89
CA GLY A 58 -8.95 2.31 -5.08
C GLY A 58 -9.64 1.21 -4.30
N GLU A 59 -9.67 0.01 -4.87
CA GLU A 59 -10.18 -1.19 -4.20
C GLU A 59 -9.11 -2.28 -4.20
N GLU A 60 -9.18 -3.17 -3.21
CA GLU A 60 -8.35 -4.36 -3.06
C GLU A 60 -6.84 -4.06 -3.20
N LEU A 61 -6.20 -4.54 -4.28
CA LEU A 61 -4.77 -4.36 -4.51
C LEU A 61 -4.37 -2.90 -4.67
N LEU A 62 -5.23 -2.07 -5.28
CA LEU A 62 -4.95 -0.64 -5.42
C LEU A 62 -5.09 0.07 -4.07
N ALA A 63 -6.09 -0.30 -3.26
CA ALA A 63 -6.23 0.25 -1.90
C ALA A 63 -5.03 -0.11 -1.01
N GLN A 64 -4.61 -1.37 -1.07
CA GLN A 64 -3.41 -1.89 -0.42
C GLN A 64 -2.16 -1.08 -0.82
N ALA A 65 -1.91 -0.94 -2.12
CA ALA A 65 -0.74 -0.21 -2.62
C ALA A 65 -0.76 1.28 -2.24
N ILE A 66 -1.91 1.96 -2.33
CA ILE A 66 -2.03 3.37 -1.94
C ILE A 66 -1.69 3.55 -0.45
N ILE A 67 -2.23 2.70 0.43
CA ILE A 67 -1.94 2.79 1.87
C ILE A 67 -0.47 2.43 2.17
N HIS A 68 0.09 1.41 1.51
CA HIS A 68 1.49 1.05 1.66
C HIS A 68 2.42 2.22 1.30
N GLU A 69 2.22 2.82 0.13
CA GLU A 69 3.05 3.93 -0.33
C GLU A 69 2.81 5.23 0.46
N TYR A 70 1.56 5.47 0.89
CA TYR A 70 1.24 6.57 1.79
C TYR A 70 1.96 6.45 3.13
N ASN A 71 2.03 5.24 3.71
CA ASN A 71 2.73 5.01 4.98
C ASN A 71 4.22 5.38 4.94
N HIS A 72 4.90 5.22 3.79
CA HIS A 72 6.28 5.71 3.65
C HIS A 72 6.41 7.22 3.84
N LEU A 73 5.40 8.00 3.43
CA LEU A 73 5.37 9.45 3.65
C LEU A 73 5.18 9.82 5.13
N GLU A 74 4.53 8.93 5.90
CA GLU A 74 4.37 9.02 7.35
C GLU A 74 5.57 8.40 8.10
N GLY A 75 6.61 7.96 7.39
CA GLY A 75 7.80 7.33 7.99
C GLY A 75 7.56 5.93 8.57
N LYS A 76 6.51 5.24 8.09
CA LYS A 76 6.14 3.88 8.53
C LYS A 76 6.40 2.86 7.43
N LEU A 77 6.95 1.72 7.83
CA LEU A 77 7.11 0.55 6.98
C LEU A 77 5.97 -0.44 7.25
N PHE A 78 5.70 -1.35 6.31
CA PHE A 78 4.68 -2.38 6.52
C PHE A 78 5.01 -3.30 7.72
N THR A 79 6.29 -3.45 8.05
CA THR A 79 6.78 -4.22 9.21
C THR A 79 6.29 -3.64 10.54
N ASP A 80 5.98 -2.34 10.59
CA ASP A 80 5.45 -1.68 11.79
C ASP A 80 3.99 -2.06 12.06
N ASP A 81 3.24 -2.40 11.01
CA ASP A 81 1.82 -2.81 11.07
C ASP A 81 1.64 -4.34 10.91
N ALA A 82 2.73 -5.10 10.78
CA ALA A 82 2.67 -6.52 10.50
C ALA A 82 2.08 -7.30 11.69
N ILE A 83 1.07 -8.12 11.39
CA ILE A 83 0.41 -9.01 12.34
C ILE A 83 1.24 -10.28 12.52
N HIS A 84 1.82 -10.75 11.42
CA HIS A 84 2.73 -11.89 11.38
C HIS A 84 3.76 -11.69 10.28
N MET A 85 5.04 -11.71 10.63
CA MET A 85 6.13 -11.72 9.66
C MET A 85 6.42 -13.17 9.28
N LEU A 86 6.52 -13.45 7.98
CA LEU A 86 6.82 -14.80 7.51
C LEU A 86 8.27 -15.16 7.81
N THR A 87 8.45 -16.38 8.31
CA THR A 87 9.74 -17.07 8.31
C THR A 87 10.14 -17.48 6.90
N GLU A 88 11.42 -17.78 6.68
CA GLU A 88 11.91 -18.29 5.38
C GLU A 88 11.12 -19.52 4.92
N LYS A 89 10.82 -20.44 5.85
CA LYS A 89 10.05 -21.66 5.55
C LYS A 89 8.61 -21.34 5.14
N GLU A 90 7.93 -20.42 5.82
CA GLU A 90 6.56 -20.03 5.45
C GLU A 90 6.54 -19.30 4.10
N LEU A 91 7.57 -18.49 3.81
CA LEU A 91 7.69 -17.82 2.53
C LEU A 91 7.91 -18.81 1.37
N GLU A 92 8.69 -19.88 1.59
CA GLU A 92 8.88 -20.95 0.61
C GLU A 92 7.56 -21.66 0.25
N GLU A 93 6.59 -21.72 1.16
CA GLU A 93 5.27 -22.34 0.91
C GLU A 93 4.36 -21.47 0.01
N HIS A 94 4.71 -20.20 -0.23
CA HIS A 94 3.98 -19.29 -1.12
C HIS A 94 4.58 -19.19 -2.53
N LEU A 95 5.74 -19.80 -2.78
CA LEU A 95 6.43 -19.82 -4.08
C LEU A 95 6.09 -21.09 -4.87
#